data_AF-A0A0X8V099-F1
#
_entry.id   AF-A0A0X8V099-F1
#
_cell.length_a   1.000
_cell.length_b   1.000
_cell.length_c   1.000
_cell.angle_alpha   90.00
_cell.angle_beta   90.00
_cell.angle_gamma   90.00
#
_symmetry.space_group_name_H-M   'P 1'
#
loop_
_entity.id
_entity.type
_entity.pdbx_description
1 polymer ?
#
loop_
_entity_poly.entity_id
_entity_poly.type
_entity_poly.pdbx_seq_one_letter_code
_entity_poly.pdbx_strand_id
1 'polypeptide(L)'
;MFMNTNFKTHSAAIGWVGILAVTAFIAMWLACYQADSSWTWGYNSLSDFGISYGTPAANYFNYGMVTVGALLAVYGIGRLQYNKKKGGYAAGGIFLAMAGFTILLIGLLTKDVQSADYHNFFAVLTAMFLALALIAITVQEYKDGMVLPLGVSIFVVVAIAAFALLFNFAKFEVYAIVAGLLWVAVDAAIMIATGIKEGRQ
;
A
#
# COMPACT_ATOMS: atom_id res chain seq x y z
N MET A 1 16.04 -17.86 25.41
CA MET A 1 15.95 -16.70 24.48
C MET A 1 16.48 -17.15 23.12
N PHE A 2 15.67 -17.82 22.32
CA PHE A 2 16.09 -18.25 20.97
C PHE A 2 15.90 -17.06 20.03
N MET A 3 16.98 -16.36 19.72
CA MET A 3 16.98 -15.38 18.64
C MET A 3 16.86 -16.18 17.34
N ASN A 4 15.68 -16.14 16.73
CA ASN A 4 15.38 -16.84 15.48
C ASN A 4 16.18 -16.17 14.36
N THR A 5 17.40 -16.64 14.13
CA THR A 5 18.33 -16.19 13.08
C THR A 5 17.74 -16.29 11.68
N ASN A 6 16.65 -17.04 11.50
CA ASN A 6 15.97 -17.19 10.21
C ASN A 6 15.25 -15.93 9.72
N PHE A 7 14.65 -15.07 10.55
CA PHE A 7 13.77 -14.01 10.00
C PHE A 7 14.51 -12.89 9.25
N LYS A 8 15.74 -12.59 9.66
CA LYS A 8 16.59 -11.61 8.94
C LYS A 8 16.99 -12.14 7.56
N THR A 9 17.27 -13.42 7.44
CA THR A 9 17.57 -14.10 6.17
C THR A 9 16.38 -14.12 5.21
N HIS A 10 15.14 -14.06 5.71
CA HIS A 10 13.92 -14.01 4.88
C HIS A 10 13.41 -12.58 4.60
N SER A 11 14.09 -11.55 5.10
CA SER A 11 13.65 -10.16 4.91
C SER A 11 13.65 -9.73 3.45
N ALA A 12 14.59 -10.23 2.64
CA ALA A 12 14.60 -9.98 1.21
C ALA A 12 13.41 -10.62 0.48
N ALA A 13 13.02 -11.84 0.86
CA ALA A 13 11.84 -12.50 0.30
C ALA A 13 10.55 -11.72 0.66
N ILE A 14 10.44 -11.23 1.89
CA ILE A 14 9.32 -10.38 2.32
C ILE A 14 9.30 -9.07 1.51
N GLY A 15 10.45 -8.42 1.31
CA GLY A 15 10.54 -7.21 0.49
C GLY A 15 10.02 -7.44 -0.94
N TRP A 16 10.29 -8.60 -1.55
CA TRP A 16 9.72 -8.96 -2.84
C TRP A 16 8.19 -9.07 -2.83
N VAL A 17 7.57 -9.49 -1.72
CA VAL A 17 6.10 -9.47 -1.58
C VAL A 17 5.55 -8.05 -1.69
N GLY A 18 6.23 -7.06 -1.12
CA GLY A 18 5.86 -5.64 -1.26
C GLY A 18 5.96 -5.15 -2.72
N ILE A 19 7.02 -5.52 -3.43
CA ILE A 19 7.17 -5.22 -4.87
C ILE A 19 6.08 -5.90 -5.71
N LEU A 20 5.73 -7.15 -5.38
CA LEU A 20 4.64 -7.86 -6.04
C LEU A 20 3.28 -7.19 -5.79
N ALA A 21 3.02 -6.66 -4.59
CA ALA A 21 1.79 -5.91 -4.31
C ALA A 21 1.68 -4.67 -5.20
N VAL A 22 2.75 -3.88 -5.33
CA VAL A 22 2.81 -2.70 -6.20
C VAL A 22 2.60 -3.09 -7.67
N THR A 23 3.29 -4.14 -8.12
CA THR A 23 3.21 -4.62 -9.50
C THR A 23 1.81 -5.14 -9.85
N ALA A 24 1.19 -5.89 -8.92
CA ALA A 24 -0.17 -6.39 -9.07
C ALA A 24 -1.18 -5.23 -9.17
N PHE A 25 -0.99 -4.16 -8.40
CA PHE A 25 -1.83 -2.98 -8.49
C PHE A 25 -1.71 -2.29 -9.85
N ILE A 26 -0.49 -2.10 -10.34
CA ILE A 26 -0.24 -1.50 -11.66
C ILE A 26 -0.88 -2.35 -12.77
N ALA A 27 -0.71 -3.67 -12.73
CA ALA A 27 -1.30 -4.59 -13.69
C ALA A 27 -2.84 -4.54 -13.66
N MET A 28 -3.43 -4.51 -12.46
CA MET A 28 -4.87 -4.32 -12.29
C MET A 28 -5.34 -3.01 -12.92
N TRP A 29 -4.69 -1.89 -12.61
CA TRP A 29 -5.09 -0.58 -13.13
C TRP A 29 -5.03 -0.53 -14.66
N LEU A 30 -3.96 -1.04 -15.26
CA LEU A 30 -3.84 -1.12 -16.72
C LEU A 30 -4.94 -2.00 -17.34
N ALA A 31 -5.28 -3.13 -16.71
CA ALA A 31 -6.36 -4.00 -17.18
C ALA A 31 -7.73 -3.32 -17.08
N CYS A 32 -8.00 -2.59 -15.98
CA CYS A 32 -9.21 -1.81 -15.81
C CYS A 32 -9.33 -0.71 -16.87
N TYR A 33 -8.26 0.06 -17.11
CA TYR A 33 -8.25 1.11 -18.12
C TYR A 33 -8.45 0.57 -19.54
N GLN A 34 -7.87 -0.60 -19.85
CA GLN A 34 -8.08 -1.26 -21.14
C GLN A 34 -9.52 -1.74 -21.33
N ALA A 35 -10.17 -2.18 -20.25
CA ALA A 35 -11.55 -2.65 -20.26
C ALA A 35 -12.58 -1.50 -20.26
N ASP A 36 -12.24 -0.36 -19.66
CA ASP A 36 -13.05 0.85 -19.63
C ASP A 36 -12.18 2.09 -19.89
N SER A 37 -12.04 2.43 -21.17
CA SER A 37 -11.28 3.61 -21.60
C SER A 37 -12.03 4.93 -21.38
N SER A 38 -13.27 4.89 -20.87
CA SER A 38 -14.02 6.11 -20.52
C SER A 38 -13.52 6.72 -19.21
N TRP A 39 -12.87 5.91 -18.36
CA TRP A 39 -12.21 6.39 -17.16
C TRP A 39 -11.11 7.39 -17.52
N THR A 40 -11.20 8.59 -16.96
CA THR A 40 -10.26 9.68 -17.23
C THR A 40 -9.55 10.10 -15.95
N TRP A 41 -8.21 10.14 -16.02
CA TRP A 41 -7.36 10.58 -14.92
C TRP A 41 -7.78 11.94 -14.37
N GLY A 42 -8.05 12.00 -13.07
CA GLY A 42 -8.41 13.24 -12.40
C GLY A 42 -9.81 13.77 -12.69
N TYR A 43 -10.65 13.00 -13.37
CA TYR A 43 -12.09 13.24 -13.44
C TYR A 43 -12.84 12.11 -12.72
N ASN A 44 -12.41 10.87 -12.96
CA ASN A 44 -12.95 9.70 -12.30
C ASN A 44 -12.08 9.27 -11.13
N SER A 45 -12.73 8.72 -10.12
CA SER A 45 -12.10 8.08 -8.97
C SER A 45 -11.61 6.69 -9.40
N LEU A 46 -10.55 6.16 -8.78
CA LEU A 46 -10.06 4.81 -9.07
C LEU A 46 -11.10 3.76 -8.70
N SER A 47 -11.84 4.00 -7.62
CA SER A 47 -12.97 3.17 -7.19
C SER A 47 -14.12 3.08 -8.19
N ASP A 48 -14.20 3.98 -9.19
CA ASP A 48 -15.25 3.91 -10.23
C ASP A 48 -15.09 2.68 -11.14
N PHE A 49 -13.87 2.15 -11.30
CA PHE A 49 -13.66 0.89 -12.00
C PHE A 49 -14.36 -0.30 -11.33
N GLY A 50 -14.63 -0.23 -10.02
CA GLY A 50 -15.31 -1.27 -9.25
C GLY A 50 -16.83 -1.24 -9.32
N ILE A 51 -17.42 -0.34 -10.11
CA ILE A 51 -18.88 -0.18 -10.26
C ILE A 51 -19.39 -1.02 -11.44
N SER A 52 -20.63 -1.53 -11.37
CA SER A 52 -21.30 -2.32 -12.41
C SER A 52 -20.81 -3.77 -12.48
N TYR A 53 -21.29 -4.56 -11.52
CA TYR A 53 -21.02 -6.00 -11.42
C TYR A 53 -21.19 -6.73 -12.76
N GLY A 54 -20.22 -7.60 -13.09
CA GLY A 54 -20.23 -8.38 -14.33
C GLY A 54 -19.55 -7.72 -15.53
N THR A 55 -19.13 -6.45 -15.42
CA THR A 55 -18.23 -5.84 -16.41
C THR A 55 -16.79 -6.32 -16.21
N PRO A 56 -15.97 -6.44 -17.29
CA PRO A 56 -14.57 -6.82 -17.15
C PRO A 56 -13.76 -5.88 -16.24
N ALA A 57 -13.99 -4.57 -16.31
CA ALA A 57 -13.31 -3.58 -15.48
C ALA A 57 -13.59 -3.79 -13.98
N ALA A 58 -14.86 -4.01 -13.60
CA ALA A 58 -15.23 -4.30 -12.22
C ALA A 58 -14.58 -5.59 -11.71
N ASN A 59 -14.55 -6.64 -12.53
CA ASN A 59 -13.89 -7.89 -12.15
C ASN A 59 -12.37 -7.72 -11.95
N TYR A 60 -11.70 -7.00 -12.85
CA TYR A 60 -10.27 -6.72 -12.71
C TYR A 60 -9.97 -5.88 -11.47
N PHE A 61 -10.77 -4.84 -11.21
CA PHE A 61 -10.62 -4.01 -10.02
C PHE A 61 -10.82 -4.82 -8.75
N ASN A 62 -11.94 -5.53 -8.63
CA ASN A 62 -12.30 -6.26 -7.41
C ASN A 62 -11.30 -7.38 -7.08
N TYR A 63 -10.97 -8.23 -8.05
CA TYR A 63 -9.97 -9.30 -7.83
C TYR A 63 -8.56 -8.76 -7.65
N GLY A 64 -8.21 -7.66 -8.34
CA GLY A 64 -6.93 -7.02 -8.14
C GLY A 64 -6.81 -6.38 -6.75
N MET A 65 -7.85 -5.75 -6.23
CA MET A 65 -7.88 -5.21 -4.87
C MET A 65 -7.77 -6.33 -3.82
N VAL A 66 -8.46 -7.46 -4.01
CA VAL A 66 -8.28 -8.64 -3.14
C VAL A 66 -6.82 -9.13 -3.15
N THR A 67 -6.22 -9.24 -4.34
CA THR A 67 -4.84 -9.71 -4.51
C THR A 67 -3.83 -8.74 -3.88
N VAL A 68 -3.93 -7.45 -4.20
CA VAL A 68 -3.07 -6.39 -3.66
C VAL A 68 -3.21 -6.31 -2.15
N GLY A 69 -4.45 -6.36 -1.64
CA GLY A 69 -4.72 -6.33 -0.20
C GLY A 69 -4.09 -7.49 0.53
N ALA A 70 -4.20 -8.72 0.00
CA ALA A 70 -3.56 -9.90 0.56
C ALA A 70 -2.03 -9.79 0.56
N LEU A 71 -1.43 -9.39 -0.56
CA LEU A 71 0.03 -9.21 -0.68
C LEU A 71 0.53 -8.12 0.28
N LEU A 72 -0.15 -6.98 0.35
CA LEU A 72 0.21 -5.89 1.24
C LEU A 72 0.05 -6.28 2.71
N ALA A 73 -0.96 -7.09 3.05
CA ALA A 73 -1.15 -7.62 4.39
C ALA A 73 0.02 -8.52 4.81
N VAL A 74 0.42 -9.46 3.93
CA VAL A 74 1.58 -10.33 4.15
C VAL A 74 2.86 -9.50 4.27
N TYR A 75 3.04 -8.49 3.42
CA TYR A 75 4.15 -7.56 3.50
C TYR A 75 4.21 -6.83 4.84
N GLY A 76 3.09 -6.28 5.32
CA GLY A 76 2.98 -5.61 6.63
C GLY A 76 3.33 -6.53 7.79
N ILE A 77 2.83 -7.78 7.79
CA ILE A 77 3.19 -8.79 8.79
C ILE A 77 4.69 -9.08 8.75
N GLY A 78 5.27 -9.23 7.55
CA GLY A 78 6.70 -9.43 7.40
C GLY A 78 7.53 -8.24 7.90
N ARG A 79 7.08 -7.00 7.64
CA ARG A 79 7.70 -5.77 8.13
C ARG A 79 7.69 -5.68 9.66
N LEU A 80 6.57 -6.05 10.30
CA LEU A 80 6.46 -6.16 11.75
C LEU A 80 7.52 -7.12 12.33
N GLN A 81 7.79 -8.23 11.64
CA GLN A 81 8.74 -9.25 12.12
C GLN A 81 10.21 -8.91 11.85
N TYR A 82 10.49 -8.04 10.88
CA TYR A 82 11.85 -7.70 10.45
C TYR A 82 12.72 -7.14 11.59
N ASN A 83 12.17 -6.24 12.41
CA ASN A 83 12.95 -5.61 13.48
C ASN A 83 12.08 -5.21 14.67
N LYS A 84 11.54 -6.21 15.38
CA LYS A 84 10.60 -6.05 16.51
C LYS A 84 11.08 -5.12 17.63
N LYS A 85 12.39 -4.86 17.75
CA LYS A 85 12.96 -3.93 18.73
C LYS A 85 12.80 -2.45 18.34
N LYS A 86 12.53 -2.17 17.07
CA LYS A 86 12.35 -0.83 16.51
C LYS A 86 10.85 -0.53 16.43
N GLY A 87 10.34 0.16 17.45
CA GLY A 87 8.91 0.39 17.64
C GLY A 87 8.20 1.00 16.44
N GLY A 88 8.86 1.90 15.68
CA GLY A 88 8.24 2.50 14.50
C GLY A 88 8.06 1.54 13.33
N TYR A 89 9.00 0.62 13.08
CA TYR A 89 8.81 -0.45 12.08
C TYR A 89 7.77 -1.47 12.51
N ALA A 90 7.70 -1.79 13.80
CA ALA A 90 6.68 -2.69 14.32
C ALA A 90 5.27 -2.09 14.17
N ALA A 91 5.07 -0.85 14.63
CA ALA A 91 3.80 -0.13 14.47
C ALA A 91 3.44 0.06 12.99
N GLY A 92 4.41 0.46 12.17
CA GLY A 92 4.22 0.63 10.74
C GLY A 92 3.83 -0.65 10.02
N GLY A 93 4.44 -1.79 10.37
CA GLY A 93 4.06 -3.10 9.85
C GLY A 93 2.64 -3.52 10.23
N ILE A 94 2.20 -3.24 11.47
CA ILE A 94 0.82 -3.50 11.92
C ILE A 94 -0.15 -2.67 11.09
N PHE A 95 0.10 -1.37 10.95
CA PHE A 95 -0.78 -0.50 10.17
C PHE A 95 -0.79 -0.85 8.68
N LEU A 96 0.36 -1.23 8.09
CA LEU A 96 0.40 -1.77 6.72
C LEU A 96 -0.42 -3.05 6.58
N ALA A 97 -0.36 -3.95 7.57
CA ALA A 97 -1.13 -5.18 7.55
C ALA A 97 -2.64 -4.90 7.60
N MET A 98 -3.06 -3.96 8.46
CA MET A 98 -4.44 -3.50 8.55
C MET A 98 -4.91 -2.81 7.26
N ALA A 99 -4.07 -1.97 6.65
CA ALA A 99 -4.36 -1.35 5.36
C ALA A 99 -4.54 -2.38 4.24
N GLY A 100 -3.68 -3.41 4.20
CA GLY A 100 -3.83 -4.52 3.26
C GLY A 100 -5.16 -5.28 3.46
N PHE A 101 -5.53 -5.53 4.72
CA PHE A 101 -6.79 -6.18 5.03
C PHE A 101 -8.00 -5.33 4.62
N THR A 102 -7.98 -4.02 4.84
CA THR A 102 -9.07 -3.14 4.40
C THR A 102 -9.15 -3.03 2.88
N ILE A 103 -8.01 -2.99 2.16
CA ILE A 103 -7.95 -3.05 0.69
C ILE A 103 -8.59 -4.35 0.17
N LEU A 104 -8.32 -5.47 0.83
CA LEU A 104 -8.95 -6.74 0.49
C LEU A 104 -10.48 -6.65 0.61
N LEU A 105 -10.97 -6.05 1.69
CA LEU A 105 -12.41 -5.83 1.89
C LEU A 105 -13.02 -4.87 0.86
N ILE A 106 -12.29 -3.85 0.40
CA ILE A 106 -12.73 -2.97 -0.70
C ILE A 106 -13.00 -3.77 -1.98
N GLY A 107 -12.19 -4.79 -2.27
CA GLY A 107 -12.40 -5.66 -3.43
C GLY A 107 -13.57 -6.63 -3.28
N LEU A 108 -13.97 -6.96 -2.04
CA LEU A 108 -15.12 -7.85 -1.76
C LEU A 108 -16.44 -7.08 -1.59
N LEU A 109 -16.36 -5.84 -1.09
CA LEU A 109 -17.49 -4.96 -0.82
C LEU A 109 -17.47 -3.84 -1.87
N THR A 110 -18.08 -4.14 -3.02
CA THR A 110 -18.08 -3.25 -4.20
C THR A 110 -18.86 -1.98 -3.94
N LYS A 111 -18.64 -0.97 -4.78
CA LYS A 111 -19.33 0.34 -4.69
C LYS A 111 -20.78 0.29 -5.24
N ASP A 112 -21.35 -0.90 -5.44
CA ASP A 112 -22.74 -1.05 -5.87
C ASP A 112 -23.72 -0.49 -4.82
N VAL A 113 -24.93 -0.10 -5.24
CA VAL A 113 -25.86 0.76 -4.48
C VAL A 113 -26.17 0.26 -3.05
N GLN A 114 -26.09 -1.05 -2.79
CA GLN A 114 -26.31 -1.61 -1.44
C GLN A 114 -25.05 -1.65 -0.54
N SER A 115 -23.85 -1.55 -1.11
CA SER A 115 -22.57 -1.69 -0.41
C SER A 115 -21.65 -0.45 -0.51
N ALA A 116 -22.10 0.61 -1.18
CA ALA A 116 -21.35 1.86 -1.35
C ALA A 116 -20.87 2.49 -0.03
N ASP A 117 -21.69 2.45 1.03
CA ASP A 117 -21.31 2.99 2.34
C ASP A 117 -20.17 2.18 2.99
N TYR A 118 -20.21 0.85 2.86
CA TYR A 118 -19.15 -0.03 3.36
C TYR A 118 -17.85 0.17 2.56
N HIS A 119 -17.95 0.27 1.23
CA HIS A 119 -16.80 0.54 0.37
C HIS A 119 -16.08 1.84 0.80
N ASN A 120 -16.83 2.93 0.94
CA ASN A 120 -16.28 4.21 1.35
C ASN A 120 -15.66 4.16 2.75
N PHE A 121 -16.31 3.46 3.69
CA PHE A 121 -15.78 3.26 5.03
C PHE A 121 -14.41 2.56 5.02
N PHE A 122 -14.27 1.46 4.27
CA PHE A 122 -13.00 0.74 4.17
C PHE A 122 -11.94 1.49 3.36
N ALA A 123 -12.33 2.31 2.38
CA ALA A 123 -11.43 3.21 1.67
C ALA A 123 -10.83 4.27 2.61
N VAL A 124 -11.66 4.90 3.45
CA VAL A 124 -11.17 5.86 4.45
C VAL A 124 -10.25 5.19 5.48
N LEU A 125 -10.64 4.01 5.99
CA LEU A 125 -9.77 3.25 6.90
C LEU A 125 -8.43 2.86 6.28
N THR A 126 -8.44 2.45 5.01
CA THR A 126 -7.22 2.16 4.25
C THR A 126 -6.30 3.37 4.23
N ALA A 127 -6.82 4.55 3.86
CA ALA A 127 -6.04 5.77 3.81
C ALA A 127 -5.47 6.14 5.19
N MET A 128 -6.26 6.01 6.25
CA MET A 128 -5.82 6.25 7.63
C MET A 128 -4.69 5.30 8.05
N PHE A 129 -4.84 4.00 7.81
CA PHE A 129 -3.81 3.02 8.17
C PHE A 129 -2.53 3.20 7.35
N LEU A 130 -2.62 3.50 6.05
CA LEU A 130 -1.44 3.81 5.25
C LEU A 130 -0.71 5.07 5.75
N ALA A 131 -1.45 6.13 6.10
CA ALA A 131 -0.88 7.34 6.65
C ALA A 131 -0.18 7.09 8.00
N LEU A 132 -0.81 6.33 8.90
CA LEU A 132 -0.21 5.95 10.19
C LEU A 132 1.03 5.08 9.99
N ALA A 133 1.01 4.16 9.02
CA ALA A 133 2.16 3.33 8.70
C ALA A 133 3.33 4.17 8.18
N LEU A 134 3.05 5.08 7.24
CA LEU A 134 4.01 6.03 6.68
C LEU A 134 4.66 6.85 7.79
N ILE A 135 3.88 7.47 8.67
CA ILE A 135 4.40 8.25 9.79
C ILE A 135 5.28 7.39 10.71
N ALA A 136 4.81 6.21 11.12
CA ALA A 136 5.54 5.33 12.03
C ALA A 136 6.90 4.87 11.45
N ILE A 137 6.92 4.52 10.16
CA ILE A 137 8.14 4.13 9.44
C ILE A 137 9.06 5.32 9.27
N THR A 138 8.56 6.50 8.86
CA THR A 138 9.33 7.74 8.72
C THR A 138 10.05 8.12 10.01
N VAL A 139 9.35 8.05 11.14
CA VAL A 139 9.93 8.35 12.46
C VAL A 139 11.06 7.38 12.79
N GLN A 140 10.95 6.11 12.39
CA GLN A 140 12.01 5.14 12.60
C GLN A 140 13.19 5.35 11.64
N GLU A 141 12.94 5.70 10.38
CA GLU A 141 13.96 6.05 9.39
C GLU A 141 14.81 7.24 9.85
N TYR A 142 14.15 8.25 10.44
CA TYR A 142 14.83 9.39 11.07
C TYR A 142 15.75 8.94 12.22
N LYS A 143 15.24 8.09 13.12
CA LYS A 143 16.03 7.54 14.25
C LYS A 143 17.19 6.67 13.78
N ASP A 144 17.04 6.00 12.64
CA ASP A 144 18.06 5.15 12.04
C ASP A 144 19.07 5.93 11.17
N GLY A 145 18.85 7.24 10.97
CA GLY A 145 19.72 8.10 10.15
C GLY A 145 19.67 7.80 8.65
N MET A 146 18.57 7.20 8.16
CA MET A 146 18.46 6.78 6.77
C MET A 146 17.98 7.93 5.87
N VAL A 147 18.93 8.67 5.28
CA VAL A 147 18.65 9.92 4.54
C VAL A 147 17.70 9.73 3.35
N LEU A 148 17.95 8.75 2.48
CA LEU A 148 17.17 8.55 1.25
C LEU A 148 15.70 8.16 1.52
N PRO A 149 15.40 7.09 2.28
CA PRO A 149 14.01 6.74 2.60
C PRO A 149 13.28 7.85 3.33
N LEU A 150 13.94 8.47 4.31
CA LEU A 150 13.35 9.57 5.05
C LEU A 150 12.91 10.70 4.11
N GLY A 151 13.75 11.06 3.13
CA GLY A 151 13.43 12.06 2.12
C GLY A 151 12.20 11.69 1.28
N VAL A 152 12.11 10.43 0.85
CA VAL A 152 10.94 9.92 0.10
C VAL A 152 9.68 9.95 0.95
N SER A 153 9.75 9.43 2.18
CA SER A 153 8.61 9.37 3.08
C SER A 153 8.09 10.77 3.43
N ILE A 154 8.98 11.73 3.72
CA ILE A 154 8.61 13.14 3.94
C ILE A 154 7.97 13.75 2.69
N PHE A 155 8.57 13.53 1.51
CA PHE A 155 8.00 14.03 0.25
C PHE A 155 6.59 13.49 0.02
N VAL A 156 6.36 12.20 0.27
CA VAL A 156 5.06 11.56 0.11
C VAL A 156 4.04 12.11 1.10
N VAL A 157 4.40 12.30 2.37
CA VAL A 157 3.51 12.93 3.37
C VAL A 157 3.10 14.34 2.92
N VAL A 158 4.08 15.15 2.50
CA VAL A 158 3.83 16.55 2.07
C VAL A 158 3.00 16.58 0.79
N ALA A 159 3.29 15.72 -0.18
CA ALA A 159 2.55 15.63 -1.43
C ALA A 159 1.09 15.23 -1.19
N ILE A 160 0.83 14.20 -0.38
CA ILE A 160 -0.53 13.77 -0.03
C ILE A 160 -1.29 14.89 0.70
N ALA A 161 -0.65 15.56 1.66
CA ALA A 161 -1.26 16.69 2.38
C ALA A 161 -1.60 17.86 1.44
N ALA A 162 -0.69 18.21 0.52
CA ALA A 162 -0.94 19.26 -0.47
C ALA A 162 -2.09 18.88 -1.42
N PHE A 163 -2.11 17.64 -1.92
CA PHE A 163 -3.18 17.17 -2.81
C PHE A 163 -4.54 17.13 -2.11
N ALA A 164 -4.58 16.77 -0.82
CA ALA A 164 -5.81 16.79 -0.05
C ALA A 164 -6.42 18.21 0.09
N LEU A 165 -5.59 19.25 0.07
CA LEU A 165 -6.03 20.64 0.17
C LEU A 165 -6.37 21.29 -1.18
N LEU A 166 -5.73 20.83 -2.26
CA LEU A 166 -5.79 21.47 -3.57
C LEU A 166 -6.78 20.81 -4.53
N PHE A 167 -7.13 19.55 -4.32
CA PHE A 167 -7.88 18.75 -5.28
C PHE A 167 -9.19 18.21 -4.73
N ASN A 168 -10.14 17.99 -5.63
CA ASN A 168 -11.35 17.22 -5.31
C ASN A 168 -11.00 15.75 -5.03
N PHE A 169 -11.93 15.01 -4.42
CA PHE A 169 -11.69 13.63 -4.00
C PHE A 169 -11.20 12.71 -5.14
N ALA A 170 -11.80 12.80 -6.34
CA ALA A 170 -11.43 11.98 -7.48
C ALA A 170 -9.96 12.19 -7.90
N LYS A 171 -9.50 13.44 -8.01
CA LYS A 171 -8.09 13.75 -8.28
C LYS A 171 -7.19 13.31 -7.13
N PHE A 172 -7.59 13.65 -5.90
CA PHE A 172 -6.82 13.35 -4.71
C PHE A 172 -6.54 11.84 -4.57
N GLU A 173 -7.56 10.98 -4.72
CA GLU A 173 -7.43 9.53 -4.59
C GLU A 173 -6.36 8.98 -5.52
N VAL A 174 -6.40 9.37 -6.80
CA VAL A 174 -5.46 8.89 -7.82
C VAL A 174 -4.02 9.30 -7.48
N TYR A 175 -3.78 10.56 -7.11
CA TYR A 175 -2.45 11.03 -6.74
C TYR A 175 -1.95 10.42 -5.43
N ALA A 176 -2.83 10.26 -4.43
CA ALA A 176 -2.49 9.64 -3.16
C ALA A 176 -2.09 8.17 -3.32
N ILE A 177 -2.81 7.43 -4.18
CA ILE A 177 -2.47 6.05 -4.52
C ILE A 177 -1.12 5.97 -5.20
N VAL A 178 -0.83 6.82 -6.18
CA VAL A 178 0.50 6.82 -6.84
C VAL A 178 1.62 7.13 -5.85
N ALA A 179 1.44 8.16 -5.01
CA ALA A 179 2.43 8.50 -3.99
C ALA A 179 2.63 7.35 -2.99
N GLY A 180 1.55 6.67 -2.59
CA GLY A 180 1.58 5.49 -1.74
C GLY A 180 2.30 4.30 -2.38
N LEU A 181 2.06 4.02 -3.67
CA LEU A 181 2.75 2.95 -4.40
C LEU A 181 4.25 3.20 -4.49
N LEU A 182 4.65 4.44 -4.79
CA LEU A 182 6.06 4.83 -4.81
C LEU A 182 6.72 4.62 -3.44
N TRP A 183 6.04 5.04 -2.37
CA TRP A 183 6.53 4.84 -1.01
C TRP A 183 6.68 3.36 -0.65
N VAL A 184 5.65 2.53 -0.88
CA VAL A 184 5.69 1.08 -0.60
C VAL A 184 6.80 0.41 -1.41
N ALA A 185 6.99 0.80 -2.69
CA ALA A 185 8.08 0.27 -3.51
C ALA A 185 9.46 0.60 -2.93
N VAL A 186 9.67 1.83 -2.45
CA VAL A 186 10.93 2.24 -1.82
C VAL A 186 11.17 1.51 -0.50
N ASP A 187 10.17 1.44 0.38
CA ASP A 187 10.25 0.72 1.66
C ASP A 187 10.56 -0.77 1.44
N ALA A 188 9.90 -1.40 0.46
CA ALA A 188 10.14 -2.78 0.05
C ALA A 188 11.56 -2.98 -0.51
N ALA A 189 12.02 -2.09 -1.39
CA ALA A 189 13.37 -2.14 -1.97
C ALA A 189 14.46 -2.02 -0.89
N ILE A 190 14.25 -1.18 0.12
CA ILE A 190 15.15 -1.07 1.27
C ILE A 190 15.19 -2.37 2.03
N MET A 191 14.03 -2.99 2.30
CA MET A 191 13.96 -4.27 2.99
C MET A 191 14.68 -5.39 2.23
N ILE A 192 14.63 -5.38 0.89
CA ILE A 192 15.43 -6.27 0.03
C ILE A 192 16.93 -5.98 0.20
N ALA A 193 17.33 -4.73 0.06
CA ALA A 193 18.74 -4.33 0.10
C ALA A 193 19.38 -4.66 1.46
N THR A 194 18.69 -4.39 2.57
CA THR A 194 19.18 -4.70 3.91
C THR A 194 19.23 -6.21 4.14
N GLY A 195 18.23 -6.96 3.66
CA GLY A 195 18.22 -8.42 3.75
C GLY A 195 19.36 -9.10 3.01
N ILE A 196 19.65 -8.66 1.78
CA ILE A 196 20.79 -9.17 1.00
C ILE A 196 22.12 -8.87 1.70
N LYS A 197 22.25 -7.68 2.30
CA LYS A 197 23.47 -7.30 3.04
C LYS A 197 23.67 -8.17 4.29
N GLU A 198 22.60 -8.42 5.05
CA GLU A 198 22.66 -9.26 6.25
C GLU A 198 22.91 -10.74 5.93
N GLY A 199 22.40 -11.25 4.81
CA GLY A 199 22.63 -12.65 4.39
C GLY A 199 24.03 -12.96 3.85
N ARG A 200 24.86 -11.94 3.62
CA ARG A 200 26.26 -12.08 3.18
C ARG A 200 27.28 -12.07 4.34
N GLN A 201 26.82 -11.80 5.56
CA GLN A 201 27.63 -11.79 6.80
C GLN A 201 27.49 -13.11 7.55
#